data_AF-A0A948NCM7-F1
#
_entry.id   AF-A0A948NCM7-F1
#
_cell.length_a   1.000
_cell.length_b   1.000
_cell.length_c   1.000
_cell.angle_alpha   90.00
_cell.angle_beta   90.00
_cell.angle_gamma   90.00
#
_symmetry.space_group_name_H-M   'P 1'
#
loop_
_entity.id
_entity.type
_entity.pdbx_description
1 polymer ?
#
loop_
_entity_poly.entity_id
_entity_poly.type
_entity_poly.pdbx_seq_one_letter_code
_entity_poly.pdbx_strand_id
1 'polypeptide(L)'
;MSKNNFSPEQIEKNRRGREILEMRLREEEEKLKKNIAEAPLIGKEIFNLVELKKHWSYRYESSSTQEEIADAMQEIERDYYLAGDEFMNMEQYGKYLMRMELYR
;
A
#
# COMPACT_ATOMS: atom_id res chain seq x y z
N MET A 1 15.07 -18.47 -33.16
CA MET A 1 15.47 -17.44 -32.17
C MET A 1 14.88 -16.11 -32.61
N SER A 2 13.82 -15.64 -31.96
CA SER A 2 13.21 -14.34 -32.29
C SER A 2 14.12 -13.22 -31.78
N LYS A 3 14.71 -12.45 -32.68
CA LYS A 3 15.39 -11.20 -32.31
C LYS A 3 14.29 -10.21 -31.95
N ASN A 4 14.23 -9.81 -30.68
CA ASN A 4 13.36 -8.71 -30.25
C ASN A 4 13.81 -7.43 -30.97
N ASN A 5 13.20 -7.14 -32.11
CA ASN A 5 13.48 -5.96 -32.93
C ASN A 5 12.62 -4.79 -32.44
N PHE A 6 12.94 -4.26 -31.25
CA PHE A 6 12.41 -2.96 -30.85
C PHE A 6 13.13 -1.86 -31.62
N SER A 7 12.38 -0.90 -32.15
CA SER A 7 12.96 0.32 -32.73
C SER A 7 13.70 1.12 -31.65
N PRO A 8 14.72 1.93 -32.02
CA PRO A 8 15.40 2.82 -31.07
C PRO A 8 14.45 3.71 -30.27
N GLU A 9 13.35 4.17 -30.88
CA GLU A 9 12.31 4.96 -30.21
C GLU A 9 11.55 4.15 -29.15
N GLN A 10 11.23 2.87 -29.42
CA GLN A 10 10.60 1.98 -28.44
C GLN A 10 11.53 1.67 -27.27
N ILE A 11 12.83 1.50 -27.53
CA ILE A 11 13.84 1.28 -26.49
C ILE A 11 13.92 2.51 -25.57
N GLU A 12 14.00 3.71 -26.15
CA GLU A 12 14.07 4.97 -25.40
C GLU A 12 12.78 5.25 -24.62
N LYS A 13 11.61 4.98 -25.21
CA LYS A 13 10.32 5.10 -24.51
C LYS A 13 10.23 4.14 -23.33
N ASN A 14 10.69 2.89 -23.50
CA ASN A 14 10.72 1.91 -22.42
C ASN A 14 11.70 2.30 -21.31
N ARG A 15 12.86 2.86 -21.67
CA ARG A 15 13.85 3.39 -20.71
C ARG A 15 13.25 4.49 -19.86
N ARG A 16 12.64 5.51 -20.50
CA ARG A 16 11.96 6.61 -19.78
C ARG A 16 10.80 6.12 -18.93
N GLY A 17 10.03 5.15 -19.43
CA GLY A 17 8.95 4.53 -18.66
C GLY A 17 9.45 3.87 -17.37
N ARG A 18 10.59 3.17 -17.43
CA ARG A 18 11.23 2.57 -16.25
C ARG A 18 11.74 3.63 -15.28
N GLU A 19 12.40 4.67 -15.78
CA GLU A 19 12.90 5.77 -14.94
C GLU A 19 11.77 6.48 -14.18
N ILE A 20 10.63 6.73 -14.84
CA ILE A 20 9.45 7.32 -14.20
C ILE A 20 8.89 6.39 -13.12
N LEU A 21 8.84 5.08 -13.37
CA LEU A 21 8.37 4.10 -12.38
C LEU A 21 9.32 4.05 -11.17
N GLU A 22 10.63 4.00 -11.40
CA GLU A 22 11.63 4.01 -10.33
C GLU A 22 11.58 5.29 -9.49
N MET A 23 11.40 6.45 -10.12
CA MET A 23 11.23 7.72 -9.41
C MET A 23 9.98 7.70 -8.52
N ARG A 24 8.83 7.27 -9.05
CA ARG A 24 7.58 7.19 -8.28
C ARG A 24 7.69 6.24 -7.09
N LEU A 25 8.31 5.08 -7.27
CA LEU A 25 8.54 4.13 -6.19
C LEU A 25 9.39 4.74 -5.06
N ARG A 26 10.44 5.49 -5.41
CA ARG A 26 11.27 6.19 -4.42
C ARG A 26 10.49 7.29 -3.70
N GLU A 27 9.75 8.11 -4.42
CA GLU A 27 8.93 9.18 -3.84
C GLU A 27 7.88 8.63 -2.86
N GLU A 28 7.23 7.52 -3.21
CA GLU A 28 6.26 6.87 -2.34
C GLU A 28 6.93 6.25 -1.10
N GLU A 29 8.09 5.63 -1.25
CA GLU A 29 8.85 5.07 -0.13
C GLU A 29 9.35 6.16 0.82
N GLU A 30 9.83 7.29 0.30
CA GLU A 30 10.22 8.46 1.09
C GLU A 30 9.02 9.06 1.84
N LYS A 31 7.87 9.17 1.16
CA LYS A 31 6.62 9.63 1.78
C LYS A 31 6.17 8.67 2.88
N LEU A 32 6.22 7.36 2.66
CA LEU A 32 5.87 6.36 3.66
C LEU A 32 6.76 6.49 4.90
N LYS A 33 8.09 6.57 4.72
CA LYS A 33 9.05 6.75 5.81
C LYS A 33 8.76 8.03 6.61
N LYS A 34 8.48 9.12 5.91
CA LYS A 34 8.10 10.39 6.54
C LYS A 34 6.81 10.25 7.36
N ASN A 35 5.76 9.67 6.77
CA ASN A 35 4.48 9.52 7.45
C ASN A 35 4.56 8.60 8.68
N ILE A 36 5.34 7.52 8.63
CA ILE A 36 5.61 6.67 9.80
C ILE A 36 6.30 7.47 10.91
N ALA A 37 7.30 8.28 10.56
CA ALA A 37 8.02 9.10 11.53
C ALA A 37 7.15 10.22 12.14
N GLU A 38 6.23 10.78 11.36
CA GLU A 38 5.32 11.86 11.79
C GLU A 38 4.07 11.36 12.53
N ALA A 39 3.64 10.12 12.30
CA ALA A 39 2.47 9.51 12.94
C ALA A 39 2.42 9.72 14.48
N PRO A 40 3.48 9.40 15.26
CA PRO A 40 3.44 9.63 16.70
C PRO A 40 3.40 11.12 17.08
N LEU A 41 3.95 12.01 16.25
CA LEU A 41 3.98 13.45 16.49
C LEU A 41 2.60 14.09 16.37
N ILE A 42 1.74 13.52 15.51
CA ILE A 42 0.35 13.96 15.33
C ILE A 42 -0.63 13.18 16.22
N GLY A 43 -0.15 12.26 17.05
CA GLY A 43 -0.99 11.42 17.92
C GLY A 43 -1.75 10.32 17.17
N LYS A 44 -1.30 9.94 15.96
CA LYS A 44 -1.86 8.82 15.20
C LYS A 44 -1.43 7.51 15.86
N GLU A 45 -2.38 6.61 16.04
CA GLU A 45 -2.15 5.29 16.62
C GLU A 45 -1.16 4.49 15.75
N ILE A 46 -0.23 3.78 16.40
CA ILE A 46 0.67 2.85 15.70
C ILE A 46 -0.17 1.71 15.11
N PHE A 47 0.15 1.29 13.88
CA PHE A 47 -0.56 0.19 13.24
C PHE A 47 -0.56 -1.06 14.11
N ASN A 48 -1.75 -1.63 14.34
CA ASN A 48 -1.92 -2.84 15.11
C ASN A 48 -3.00 -3.72 14.47
N LEU A 49 -2.56 -4.81 13.84
CA LEU A 49 -3.46 -5.74 13.15
C LEU A 49 -4.49 -6.40 14.10
N VAL A 50 -4.11 -6.67 15.35
CA VAL A 50 -5.03 -7.30 16.33
C VAL A 50 -6.16 -6.36 16.68
N GLU A 51 -5.85 -5.07 16.87
CA GLU A 51 -6.87 -4.04 17.12
C GLU A 51 -7.71 -3.76 15.87
N LEU A 52 -7.09 -3.67 14.69
CA LEU A 52 -7.80 -3.51 13.43
C LEU A 52 -8.82 -4.63 13.18
N LYS A 53 -8.46 -5.88 13.50
CA LYS A 53 -9.34 -7.06 13.36
C LYS A 53 -10.60 -7.01 14.25
N LYS A 54 -10.67 -6.11 15.24
CA LYS A 54 -11.90 -5.87 16.02
C LYS A 54 -12.95 -5.06 15.25
N HIS A 55 -12.51 -4.33 14.22
CA HIS A 55 -13.34 -3.38 13.48
C HIS A 55 -13.53 -3.77 12.00
N TRP A 56 -12.74 -4.72 11.50
CA TRP A 56 -12.77 -5.18 10.12
C TRP A 56 -12.26 -6.64 10.05
N SER A 57 -12.70 -7.38 9.03
CA SER A 57 -12.27 -8.76 8.77
C SER A 57 -11.79 -8.89 7.33
N TYR A 58 -10.65 -9.53 7.11
CA TYR A 58 -10.13 -9.75 5.76
C TYR A 58 -11.00 -10.77 5.01
N ARG A 59 -11.72 -10.32 3.97
CA ARG A 59 -12.68 -11.15 3.22
C ARG A 59 -12.08 -12.44 2.65
N TYR A 60 -10.81 -12.43 2.26
CA TYR A 60 -10.15 -13.55 1.60
C TYR A 60 -9.36 -14.45 2.54
N GLU A 61 -9.44 -14.23 3.86
CA GLU A 61 -8.65 -14.98 4.86
C GLU A 61 -8.85 -16.50 4.75
N SER A 62 -10.02 -16.98 4.33
CA SER A 62 -10.30 -18.42 4.15
C SER A 62 -9.86 -19.00 2.80
N SER A 63 -9.63 -18.15 1.79
CA SER A 63 -9.30 -18.58 0.42
C SER A 63 -7.85 -18.27 0.02
N SER A 64 -7.13 -17.51 0.84
CA SER A 64 -5.75 -17.11 0.61
C SER A 64 -4.77 -18.00 1.36
N THR A 65 -3.56 -18.12 0.81
CA THR A 65 -2.42 -18.73 1.50
C THR A 65 -1.92 -17.81 2.61
N GLN A 66 -1.11 -18.34 3.53
CA GLN A 66 -0.51 -17.54 4.58
C GLN A 66 0.41 -16.43 4.03
N GLU A 67 1.08 -16.70 2.92
CA GLU A 67 1.95 -15.73 2.23
C GLU A 67 1.12 -14.58 1.65
N GLU A 68 0.05 -14.90 0.92
CA GLU A 68 -0.87 -13.88 0.38
C GLU A 68 -1.53 -13.04 1.49
N ILE A 69 -1.86 -13.65 2.63
CA ILE A 69 -2.38 -12.92 3.78
C ILE A 69 -1.31 -11.99 4.34
N ALA A 70 -0.07 -12.46 4.51
CA ALA A 70 1.02 -11.65 5.03
C ALA A 70 1.31 -10.44 4.13
N ASP A 71 1.36 -10.66 2.82
CA ASP A 71 1.55 -9.58 1.83
C ASP A 71 0.40 -8.58 1.89
N ALA A 72 -0.85 -9.05 1.94
CA ALA A 72 -2.01 -8.18 2.07
C ALA A 72 -1.96 -7.35 3.37
N MET A 73 -1.53 -7.93 4.49
CA MET A 73 -1.42 -7.19 5.75
C MET A 73 -0.34 -6.12 5.69
N GLN A 74 0.78 -6.36 5.01
CA GLN A 74 1.82 -5.35 4.79
C GLN A 74 1.32 -4.18 3.94
N GLU A 75 0.57 -4.47 2.87
CA GLU A 75 -0.03 -3.42 2.03
C GLU A 75 -1.07 -2.60 2.83
N ILE A 76 -1.89 -3.27 3.65
CA ILE A 76 -2.87 -2.58 4.52
C ILE A 76 -2.18 -1.66 5.53
N GLU A 77 -1.04 -2.08 6.10
CA GLU A 77 -0.23 -1.23 6.97
C GLU A 77 0.37 -0.03 6.21
N ARG A 78 0.92 -0.26 5.02
CA ARG A 78 1.45 0.82 4.17
C ARG A 78 0.38 1.86 3.85
N ASP A 79 -0.80 1.42 3.43
CA ASP A 79 -1.93 2.29 3.11
C ASP A 79 -2.37 3.13 4.33
N TYR A 80 -2.39 2.52 5.52
CA TYR A 80 -2.72 3.22 6.76
C TYR A 80 -1.81 4.43 7.03
N TYR A 81 -0.50 4.27 6.81
CA TYR A 81 0.46 5.37 6.97
C TYR A 81 0.44 6.33 5.77
N LEU A 82 0.29 5.85 4.54
CA LEU A 82 0.21 6.70 3.34
C LEU A 82 -1.03 7.62 3.34
N ALA A 83 -2.10 7.19 3.99
CA ALA A 83 -3.30 8.00 4.25
C ALA A 83 -3.05 9.19 5.18
N GLY A 84 -1.89 9.29 5.83
CA GLY A 84 -1.52 10.45 6.65
C GLY A 84 -2.46 10.62 7.84
N ASP A 85 -3.09 11.79 7.94
CA ASP A 85 -4.02 12.17 9.01
C ASP A 85 -5.50 11.84 8.71
N GLU A 86 -5.80 11.20 7.59
CA GLU A 86 -7.18 10.80 7.24
C GLU A 86 -7.77 9.81 8.26
N PHE A 87 -6.92 8.94 8.83
CA PHE A 87 -7.30 7.98 9.87
C PHE A 87 -6.33 8.09 11.04
N MET A 88 -6.82 8.38 12.23
CA MET A 88 -6.00 8.55 13.43
C MET A 88 -5.92 7.30 14.30
N ASN A 89 -6.80 6.33 14.09
CA ASN A 89 -6.87 5.09 14.88
C ASN A 89 -7.39 3.89 14.07
N MET A 90 -7.23 2.69 14.63
CA MET A 90 -7.63 1.42 13.99
C MET A 90 -9.13 1.32 13.75
N GLU A 91 -9.98 1.93 14.59
CA GLU A 91 -11.43 1.93 14.41
C GLU A 91 -11.83 2.72 13.16
N GLN A 92 -11.30 3.93 12.98
CA GLN A 92 -11.55 4.77 11.81
C GLN A 92 -11.08 4.06 10.53
N TYR A 93 -9.89 3.47 10.58
CA TYR A 93 -9.34 2.76 9.43
C TYR A 93 -10.12 1.47 9.10
N GLY A 94 -10.49 0.67 10.11
CA GLY A 94 -11.32 -0.52 9.93
C GLY A 94 -12.68 -0.19 9.31
N LYS A 95 -13.34 0.87 9.76
CA LYS A 95 -14.60 1.35 9.14
C LYS A 95 -14.42 1.77 7.68
N TYR A 96 -13.28 2.37 7.35
CA TYR A 96 -12.94 2.70 5.96
C TYR A 96 -12.72 1.45 5.10
N LEU A 97 -11.96 0.47 5.57
CA LEU A 97 -11.75 -0.80 4.88
C LEU A 97 -13.09 -1.51 4.60
N MET A 98 -13.97 -1.58 5.61
CA MET A 98 -15.32 -2.11 5.42
C MET A 98 -16.10 -1.35 4.36
N ARG A 99 -16.02 -0.01 4.33
CA ARG A 99 -16.72 0.80 3.32
C ARG A 99 -16.18 0.51 1.92
N MET A 100 -14.87 0.42 1.75
CA MET A 100 -14.26 0.11 0.46
C MET A 100 -14.63 -1.28 -0.04
N GLU A 101 -14.83 -2.23 0.86
CA GLU A 101 -15.31 -3.58 0.55
C GLU A 101 -16.81 -3.66 0.23
N LEU A 102 -17.61 -2.67 0.65
CA LEU A 102 -19.05 -2.61 0.36
C LEU A 102 -19.36 -2.02 -1.02
N TYR A 103 -18.41 -1.31 -1.64
CA TYR A 103 -18.60 -0.59 -2.91
C TYR A 103 -17.75 -1.14 -4.08
N ARG A 104 -17.27 -2.38 -4.00
CA ARG A 104 -16.60 -3.09 -5.10
C ARG A 104 -17.35 -4.35 -5.51
#